data_AF-A0A1V6RY27-F1
#
_entry.id   AF-A0A1V6RY27-F1
#
_cell.length_a   1.000
_cell.length_b   1.000
_cell.length_c   1.000
_cell.angle_alpha   90.00
_cell.angle_beta   90.00
_cell.angle_gamma   90.00
#
_symmetry.space_group_name_H-M   'P 1'
#
loop_
_entity.id
_entity.type
_entity.pdbx_description
1 polymer ?
#
loop_
_entity_poly.entity_id
_entity_poly.type
_entity_poly.pdbx_seq_one_letter_code
_entity_poly.pdbx_strand_id
1 'polypeptide(L)'
;MGLPVDGPSIGWPETEQAAPNIQRWATEQLLCLWHKQRHRNDNIASWGDEIEYNLVDLNSSSERATLLLDQEKVIRQWQESPASKEEPIVLQWEWAKYVVETTPAKPYTGSIEDLLSVQQNMKRRRQVINRILSPNQHTMSLSFFPRAGVDGQWTTPQGRTQTNHSVCSLPRYRIVPENILSRRHSNKKTHYPIYQDTETSNSFHDILPSGEKVRNHLCLDDLETGIGCCSLQTTFQAQNESEARWLHDQLIPLAPIFLAMTAAVPIWKGYLVDTDIRWQRFGDLVDDRRPEEMETIPPRWTWNRTYLSEEKPPGLESDSPLQPMNQEIKQRLLDGVMDDSLATHFASILSRDPLVLTEEDTNNLNASNTKLFELLQSFVWHAVRFKLPITDTGPGWCVEFRTMESQLTDKANAAFAIFAYLLSRAIVTMHLNFYIPIDKVGESMGFAKERKAVCGGKMWFRRLGWLGCSNLVEGQISLCKDKAPDLLGEEKEGNGNKKEEIALMSADEIFNGESDPNGFPGLVAIVRYYLNQSKMAATEQEKIAPYLELISDRASGENPTPATWMREFVRSHEDYQQDSYVGERVCYDMMREIVRMNENGE
;
A
#
# COMPACT_ATOMS: atom_id res chain seq x y z
N MET A 1 4.53 5.53 -8.71
CA MET A 1 5.71 4.97 -9.44
C MET A 1 7.08 5.65 -9.25
N GLY A 2 8.17 4.86 -9.31
CA GLY A 2 9.57 5.34 -9.29
C GLY A 2 10.15 5.64 -10.68
N LEU A 3 11.18 6.48 -10.77
CA LEU A 3 11.75 6.96 -12.03
C LEU A 3 12.14 5.81 -12.99
N PRO A 4 11.86 5.90 -14.30
CA PRO A 4 12.43 4.99 -15.28
C PRO A 4 13.95 5.12 -15.24
N VAL A 5 14.63 3.97 -15.26
CA VAL A 5 16.09 3.91 -15.35
C VAL A 5 16.43 3.48 -16.77
N ASP A 6 16.86 4.45 -17.57
CA ASP A 6 17.26 4.24 -18.95
C ASP A 6 18.74 3.84 -19.03
N GLY A 7 19.03 2.80 -19.80
CA GLY A 7 20.40 2.30 -20.01
C GLY A 7 20.80 1.14 -19.09
N PRO A 8 22.00 0.57 -19.30
CA PRO A 8 22.49 -0.53 -18.49
C PRO A 8 22.79 -0.06 -17.06
N SER A 9 22.28 -0.80 -16.08
CA SER A 9 22.59 -0.56 -14.67
C SER A 9 23.95 -1.14 -14.30
N ILE A 10 24.66 -0.48 -13.39
CA ILE A 10 25.94 -0.96 -12.85
C ILE A 10 25.71 -1.99 -11.73
N GLY A 11 26.69 -2.86 -11.50
CA GLY A 11 26.65 -3.90 -10.47
C GLY A 11 26.82 -3.36 -9.04
N TRP A 12 26.67 -4.25 -8.06
CA TRP A 12 26.79 -3.89 -6.64
C TRP A 12 28.15 -3.30 -6.25
N PRO A 13 29.31 -3.84 -6.67
CA PRO A 13 30.61 -3.28 -6.27
C PRO A 13 30.79 -1.81 -6.68
N GLU A 14 30.40 -1.46 -7.90
CA GLU A 14 30.45 -0.08 -8.40
C GLU A 14 29.38 0.80 -7.72
N THR A 15 28.19 0.24 -7.48
CA THR A 15 27.10 0.93 -6.75
C THR A 15 27.52 1.29 -5.33
N GLU A 16 28.12 0.35 -4.61
CA GLU A 16 28.62 0.53 -3.23
C GLU A 16 29.74 1.57 -3.19
N GLN A 17 30.67 1.52 -4.15
CA GLN A 17 31.75 2.51 -4.25
C GLN A 17 31.22 3.92 -4.51
N ALA A 18 30.17 4.06 -5.34
CA ALA A 18 29.57 5.34 -5.66
C ALA A 18 28.67 5.90 -4.56
N ALA A 19 28.15 5.05 -3.66
CA ALA A 19 27.08 5.39 -2.72
C ALA A 19 27.34 6.69 -1.92
N PRO A 20 28.51 6.92 -1.28
CA PRO A 20 28.72 8.16 -0.51
C PRO A 20 28.60 9.44 -1.35
N ASN A 21 29.09 9.40 -2.59
CA ASN A 21 28.97 10.54 -3.50
C ASN A 21 27.52 10.73 -3.97
N ILE A 22 26.81 9.66 -4.27
CA ILE A 22 25.40 9.70 -4.69
C ILE A 22 24.52 10.28 -3.57
N GLN A 23 24.69 9.82 -2.34
CA GLN A 23 23.95 10.32 -1.17
C GLN A 23 24.19 11.81 -0.93
N ARG A 24 25.45 12.26 -1.06
CA ARG A 24 25.81 13.68 -0.96
C ARG A 24 25.11 14.51 -2.04
N TRP A 25 25.17 14.11 -3.30
CA TRP A 25 24.55 14.88 -4.38
C TRP A 25 23.02 14.82 -4.34
N ALA A 26 22.43 13.69 -3.97
CA ALA A 26 20.99 13.59 -3.71
C ALA A 26 20.54 14.55 -2.60
N THR A 27 21.37 14.75 -1.56
CA THR A 27 21.12 15.75 -0.51
C THR A 27 21.09 17.17 -1.09
N GLU A 28 22.05 17.53 -1.94
CA GLU A 28 22.06 18.85 -2.59
C GLU A 28 20.88 19.04 -3.55
N GLN A 29 20.50 18.01 -4.30
CA GLN A 29 19.30 18.04 -5.16
C GLN A 29 18.03 18.29 -4.34
N LEU A 30 17.88 17.58 -3.22
CA LEU A 30 16.76 17.78 -2.29
C LEU A 30 16.75 19.20 -1.72
N LEU A 31 17.90 19.76 -1.34
CA LEU A 31 17.98 21.14 -0.83
C LEU A 31 17.60 22.17 -1.89
N CYS A 32 18.09 22.01 -3.12
CA CYS A 32 17.67 22.86 -4.24
C CYS A 32 16.16 22.80 -4.45
N LEU A 33 15.58 21.60 -4.40
CA LEU A 33 14.14 21.41 -4.52
C LEU A 33 13.37 22.05 -3.35
N TRP A 34 13.84 21.85 -2.12
CA TRP A 34 13.27 22.41 -0.91
C TRP A 34 13.23 23.93 -0.96
N HIS A 35 14.36 24.59 -1.25
CA HIS A 35 14.41 26.05 -1.35
C HIS A 35 13.46 26.60 -2.42
N LYS A 36 13.28 25.86 -3.51
CA LYS A 36 12.39 26.26 -4.60
C LYS A 36 10.90 26.07 -4.25
N GLN A 37 10.55 24.97 -3.60
CA GLN A 37 9.15 24.48 -3.51
C GLN A 37 8.52 24.62 -2.12
N ARG A 38 9.28 24.89 -1.06
CA ARG A 38 8.77 24.96 0.33
C ARG A 38 7.71 26.01 0.61
N HIS A 39 7.53 26.98 -0.30
CA HIS A 39 6.49 28.01 -0.20
C HIS A 39 5.40 27.84 -1.28
N ARG A 40 5.41 26.71 -1.99
CA ARG A 40 4.41 26.41 -3.01
C ARG A 40 3.05 26.21 -2.36
N ASN A 41 2.03 26.78 -3.01
CA ASN A 41 0.65 26.67 -2.59
C ASN A 41 -0.24 26.32 -3.80
N ASP A 42 -1.01 25.24 -3.70
CA ASP A 42 -1.90 24.73 -4.74
C ASP A 42 -3.33 24.62 -4.20
N ASN A 43 -4.26 25.40 -4.73
CA ASN A 43 -5.64 25.43 -4.21
C ASN A 43 -6.55 24.29 -4.72
N ILE A 44 -6.02 23.37 -5.52
CA ILE A 44 -6.79 22.26 -6.09
C ILE A 44 -6.42 20.99 -5.34
N ALA A 45 -7.39 20.39 -4.65
CA ALA A 45 -7.27 19.11 -3.96
C ALA A 45 -7.36 17.95 -4.96
N SER A 46 -6.39 17.88 -5.87
CA SER A 46 -6.29 16.82 -6.86
C SER A 46 -5.83 15.51 -6.21
N TRP A 47 -6.23 14.38 -6.78
CA TRP A 47 -5.86 13.07 -6.27
C TRP A 47 -5.94 12.01 -7.37
N GLY A 48 -5.43 10.82 -7.10
CA GLY A 48 -5.53 9.70 -8.04
C GLY A 48 -5.25 8.37 -7.37
N ASP A 49 -5.73 7.31 -8.00
CA ASP A 49 -5.41 5.93 -7.65
C ASP A 49 -4.36 5.34 -8.60
N GLU A 50 -3.52 4.46 -8.06
CA GLU A 50 -2.69 3.52 -8.81
C GLU A 50 -3.18 2.10 -8.44
N ILE A 51 -3.52 1.29 -9.45
CA ILE A 51 -3.96 -0.10 -9.26
C ILE A 51 -3.20 -1.03 -10.21
N GLU A 52 -2.73 -2.14 -9.65
CA GLU A 52 -1.95 -3.16 -10.33
C GLU A 52 -2.83 -4.37 -10.68
N TYR A 53 -2.78 -4.81 -11.94
CA TYR A 53 -3.56 -5.95 -12.43
C TYR A 53 -2.67 -7.12 -12.81
N ASN A 54 -3.09 -8.33 -12.44
CA ASN A 54 -2.53 -9.58 -12.92
C ASN A 54 -3.16 -9.93 -14.28
N LEU A 55 -2.34 -10.39 -15.22
CA LEU A 55 -2.75 -11.01 -16.47
C LEU A 55 -2.85 -12.52 -16.25
N VAL A 56 -4.00 -13.11 -16.54
CA VAL A 56 -4.31 -14.51 -16.23
C VAL A 56 -4.83 -15.23 -17.48
N ASP A 57 -4.28 -16.40 -17.80
CA ASP A 57 -4.77 -17.30 -18.85
C ASP A 57 -5.63 -18.40 -18.21
N LEU A 58 -6.88 -18.52 -18.65
CA LEU A 58 -7.85 -19.53 -18.21
C LEU A 58 -8.01 -20.59 -19.30
N ASN A 59 -7.33 -21.72 -19.13
CA ASN A 59 -7.39 -22.83 -20.08
C ASN A 59 -8.52 -23.80 -19.71
N SER A 60 -9.66 -23.70 -20.39
CA SER A 60 -10.84 -24.54 -20.14
C SER A 60 -10.63 -26.02 -20.44
N SER A 61 -9.80 -26.37 -21.42
CA SER A 61 -9.52 -27.77 -21.77
C SER A 61 -8.77 -28.52 -20.67
N SER A 62 -8.01 -27.80 -19.84
CA SER A 62 -7.22 -28.38 -18.74
C SER A 62 -7.68 -27.92 -17.36
N GLU A 63 -8.75 -27.12 -17.29
CA GLU A 63 -9.26 -26.52 -16.06
C GLU A 63 -8.14 -25.88 -15.22
N ARG A 64 -7.26 -25.13 -15.89
CA ARG A 64 -6.05 -24.54 -15.30
C ARG A 64 -6.05 -23.02 -15.49
N ALA A 65 -5.79 -22.30 -14.40
CA ALA A 65 -5.45 -20.89 -14.42
C ALA A 65 -3.93 -20.70 -14.28
N THR A 66 -3.36 -19.77 -15.04
CA THR A 66 -1.93 -19.42 -14.97
C THR A 66 -1.70 -17.93 -15.14
N LEU A 67 -0.61 -17.40 -14.61
CA LEU A 67 -0.16 -16.04 -14.85
C LEU A 67 0.41 -15.89 -16.27
N LEU A 68 -0.14 -14.94 -17.04
CA LEU A 68 0.25 -14.69 -18.43
C LEU A 68 1.41 -13.68 -18.50
N LEU A 69 2.55 -14.09 -19.05
CA LEU A 69 3.78 -13.30 -19.09
C LEU A 69 3.81 -12.24 -20.23
N ASP A 70 2.70 -11.52 -20.44
CA ASP A 70 2.48 -10.62 -21.59
C ASP A 70 2.55 -9.11 -21.28
N GLN A 71 3.02 -8.68 -20.10
CA GLN A 71 3.09 -7.25 -19.72
C GLN A 71 3.73 -6.39 -20.83
N GLU A 72 4.88 -6.82 -21.35
CA GLU A 72 5.60 -6.10 -22.41
C GLU A 72 4.76 -5.95 -23.68
N LYS A 73 4.09 -7.02 -24.12
CA LYS A 73 3.20 -7.00 -25.28
C LYS A 73 2.04 -6.04 -25.06
N VAL A 74 1.39 -6.11 -23.90
CA VAL A 74 0.25 -5.24 -23.53
C VAL A 74 0.67 -3.78 -23.57
N ILE A 75 1.77 -3.42 -22.90
CA ILE A 75 2.20 -2.03 -22.79
C ILE A 75 2.63 -1.47 -24.15
N ARG A 76 3.42 -2.23 -24.94
CA ARG A 76 3.89 -1.76 -26.25
C ARG A 76 2.76 -1.59 -27.24
N GLN A 77 1.83 -2.55 -27.31
CA GLN A 77 0.67 -2.41 -28.20
C GLN A 77 -0.23 -1.24 -27.80
N TRP A 78 -0.39 -0.99 -26.49
CA TRP A 78 -1.09 0.21 -26.03
C TRP A 78 -0.39 1.49 -26.48
N GLN A 79 0.92 1.62 -26.26
CA GLN A 79 1.71 2.80 -26.64
C GLN A 79 1.68 3.08 -28.15
N GLU A 80 1.61 2.04 -28.98
CA GLU A 80 1.51 2.15 -30.44
C GLU A 80 0.09 2.49 -30.92
N SER A 81 -0.93 2.22 -30.11
CA SER A 81 -2.33 2.49 -30.45
C SER A 81 -2.64 4.00 -30.42
N PRO A 82 -3.34 4.56 -31.43
CA PRO A 82 -3.83 5.94 -31.38
C PRO A 82 -4.71 6.23 -30.16
N ALA A 83 -5.44 5.23 -29.67
CA ALA A 83 -6.30 5.34 -28.50
C ALA A 83 -5.53 5.72 -27.23
N SER A 84 -4.21 5.44 -27.16
CA SER A 84 -3.38 5.83 -26.00
C SER A 84 -3.26 7.33 -25.79
N LYS A 85 -3.53 8.13 -26.82
CA LYS A 85 -3.55 9.59 -26.73
C LYS A 85 -4.92 10.16 -26.40
N GLU A 86 -5.97 9.36 -26.58
CA GLU A 86 -7.38 9.80 -26.46
C GLU A 86 -8.02 9.31 -25.17
N GLU A 87 -7.69 8.10 -24.73
CA GLU A 87 -8.29 7.53 -23.54
C GLU A 87 -7.67 8.10 -22.26
N PRO A 88 -8.48 8.34 -21.21
CA PRO A 88 -8.02 8.97 -19.98
C PRO A 88 -7.36 7.94 -19.03
N ILE A 89 -6.43 7.12 -19.54
CA ILE A 89 -5.75 6.07 -18.78
C ILE A 89 -4.24 6.01 -19.09
N VAL A 90 -3.47 5.49 -18.15
CA VAL A 90 -2.04 5.17 -18.34
C VAL A 90 -1.80 3.70 -17.98
N LEU A 91 -1.00 3.01 -18.77
CA LEU A 91 -0.46 1.68 -18.45
C LEU A 91 1.03 1.81 -18.17
N GLN A 92 1.50 1.21 -17.08
CA GLN A 92 2.88 1.29 -16.61
C GLN A 92 3.47 -0.09 -16.35
N TRP A 93 4.80 -0.16 -16.44
CA TRP A 93 5.55 -1.39 -16.24
C TRP A 93 5.70 -1.72 -14.76
N GLU A 94 5.50 -2.97 -14.38
CA GLU A 94 5.71 -3.47 -13.01
C GLU A 94 6.74 -4.61 -12.95
N TRP A 95 7.17 -4.99 -11.74
CA TRP A 95 8.29 -5.90 -11.50
C TRP A 95 8.08 -7.29 -12.15
N ALA A 96 6.86 -7.81 -12.14
CA ALA A 96 6.54 -9.11 -12.72
C ALA A 96 5.95 -8.98 -14.13
N LYS A 97 6.41 -9.78 -15.09
CA LYS A 97 5.94 -9.82 -16.51
C LYS A 97 4.45 -10.11 -16.70
N TYR A 98 3.74 -10.45 -15.63
CA TYR A 98 2.31 -10.71 -15.62
C TYR A 98 1.52 -9.63 -14.88
N VAL A 99 2.16 -8.54 -14.43
CA VAL A 99 1.51 -7.40 -13.76
C VAL A 99 1.58 -6.17 -14.64
N VAL A 100 0.47 -5.44 -14.75
CA VAL A 100 0.39 -4.11 -15.38
C VAL A 100 -0.17 -3.14 -14.35
N GLU A 101 0.59 -2.09 -14.02
CA GLU A 101 0.07 -0.98 -13.21
C GLU A 101 -0.71 -0.01 -14.09
N THR A 102 -1.76 0.58 -13.52
CA THR A 102 -2.60 1.55 -14.23
C THR A 102 -3.01 2.72 -13.36
N THR A 103 -3.18 3.89 -13.98
CA THR A 103 -3.65 5.12 -13.34
C THR A 103 -4.67 5.82 -14.25
N PRO A 104 -5.48 6.76 -13.74
CA PRO A 104 -6.12 7.72 -14.64
C PRO A 104 -5.05 8.61 -15.31
N ALA A 105 -5.32 9.08 -16.53
CA ALA A 105 -4.39 9.96 -17.26
C ALA A 105 -4.33 11.39 -16.70
N LYS A 106 -5.37 11.80 -15.98
CA LYS A 106 -5.43 13.07 -15.26
C LYS A 106 -5.85 12.78 -13.82
N PRO A 107 -5.30 13.50 -12.84
CA PRO A 107 -5.78 13.37 -11.48
C PRO A 107 -7.24 13.82 -11.40
N TYR A 108 -7.99 13.14 -10.55
CA TYR A 108 -9.34 13.52 -10.14
C TYR A 108 -9.32 14.78 -9.28
N THR A 109 -10.46 15.44 -9.19
CA THR A 109 -10.72 16.52 -8.25
C THR A 109 -11.71 16.07 -7.16
N GLY A 110 -12.15 17.00 -6.32
CA GLY A 110 -13.20 16.77 -5.33
C GLY A 110 -14.62 16.90 -5.85
N SER A 111 -14.81 17.08 -7.16
CA SER A 111 -16.14 17.13 -7.77
C SER A 111 -16.85 15.79 -7.66
N ILE A 112 -18.18 15.82 -7.59
CA ILE A 112 -18.97 14.60 -7.57
C ILE A 112 -18.81 13.80 -8.87
N GLU A 113 -18.65 14.47 -10.01
CA GLU A 113 -18.42 13.84 -11.30
C GLU A 113 -17.15 13.00 -11.28
N ASP A 114 -16.06 13.53 -10.72
CA ASP A 114 -14.80 12.81 -10.65
C ASP A 114 -14.89 11.63 -9.68
N LEU A 115 -15.50 11.82 -8.49
CA LEU A 115 -15.73 10.74 -7.52
C LEU A 115 -16.52 9.57 -8.13
N LEU A 116 -17.59 9.87 -8.87
CA LEU A 116 -18.40 8.86 -9.54
C LEU A 116 -17.72 8.27 -10.77
N SER A 117 -16.70 8.93 -11.33
CA SER A 117 -15.95 8.44 -12.47
C SER A 117 -14.92 7.36 -12.12
N VAL A 118 -14.47 7.27 -10.86
CA VAL A 118 -13.37 6.38 -10.42
C VAL A 118 -13.63 4.93 -10.83
N GLN A 119 -14.79 4.38 -10.45
CA GLN A 119 -15.16 3.00 -10.80
C GLN A 119 -15.19 2.78 -12.32
N GLN A 120 -15.77 3.74 -13.06
CA GLN A 120 -15.87 3.63 -14.52
C GLN A 120 -14.50 3.74 -15.21
N ASN A 121 -13.58 4.52 -14.64
CA ASN A 121 -12.22 4.65 -15.11
C ASN A 121 -11.42 3.37 -14.85
N MET A 122 -11.50 2.76 -13.65
CA MET A 122 -10.91 1.45 -13.35
C MET A 122 -11.44 0.36 -14.31
N LYS A 123 -12.76 0.30 -14.50
CA LYS A 123 -13.40 -0.59 -15.48
C LYS A 123 -12.85 -0.38 -16.88
N ARG A 124 -12.64 0.87 -17.29
CA ARG A 124 -12.08 1.21 -18.60
C ARG A 124 -10.64 0.72 -18.75
N ARG A 125 -9.78 0.94 -17.75
CA ARG A 125 -8.39 0.45 -17.73
C ARG A 125 -8.34 -1.06 -17.98
N ARG A 126 -9.16 -1.82 -17.25
CA ARG A 126 -9.27 -3.28 -17.42
C ARG A 126 -9.78 -3.68 -18.82
N GLN A 127 -10.81 -2.99 -19.32
CA GLN A 127 -11.34 -3.25 -20.66
C GLN A 127 -10.32 -2.99 -21.77
N VAL A 128 -9.48 -1.96 -21.63
CA VAL A 128 -8.42 -1.69 -22.60
C VAL A 128 -7.41 -2.83 -22.64
N ILE A 129 -6.95 -3.29 -21.48
CA ILE A 129 -6.02 -4.43 -21.42
C ILE A 129 -6.69 -5.67 -22.03
N ASN A 130 -7.93 -5.99 -21.65
CA ASN A 130 -8.66 -7.15 -22.17
C ASN A 130 -8.87 -7.13 -23.71
N ARG A 131 -8.90 -5.96 -24.37
CA ARG A 131 -8.97 -5.89 -25.85
C ARG A 131 -7.69 -6.34 -26.54
N ILE A 132 -6.56 -6.28 -25.84
CA ILE A 132 -5.25 -6.72 -26.33
C ILE A 132 -5.05 -8.23 -26.07
N LEU A 133 -5.72 -8.75 -25.06
CA LEU A 133 -5.66 -10.15 -24.65
C LEU A 133 -6.53 -11.05 -25.54
N SER A 134 -6.23 -12.35 -25.51
CA SER A 134 -7.07 -13.37 -26.17
C SER A 134 -8.37 -13.60 -25.39
N PRO A 135 -9.43 -14.19 -25.99
CA PRO A 135 -10.71 -14.38 -25.30
C PRO A 135 -10.69 -15.20 -24.00
N ASN A 136 -9.69 -16.08 -23.83
CA ASN A 136 -9.48 -16.90 -22.64
C ASN A 136 -8.50 -16.27 -21.64
N GLN A 137 -8.04 -15.05 -21.91
CA GLN A 137 -7.06 -14.31 -21.13
C GLN A 137 -7.73 -13.08 -20.53
N HIS A 138 -7.47 -12.85 -19.25
CA HIS A 138 -8.22 -11.89 -18.45
C HIS A 138 -7.28 -11.04 -17.61
N THR A 139 -7.64 -9.78 -17.46
CA THR A 139 -7.03 -8.84 -16.53
C THR A 139 -7.80 -8.88 -15.21
N MET A 140 -7.13 -9.19 -14.10
CA MET A 140 -7.73 -9.37 -12.77
C MET A 140 -7.00 -8.54 -11.71
N SER A 141 -7.75 -7.87 -10.83
CA SER A 141 -7.20 -7.10 -9.69
C SER A 141 -6.95 -8.00 -8.47
N LEU A 142 -6.09 -9.00 -8.65
CA LEU A 142 -5.66 -9.89 -7.56
C LEU A 142 -4.51 -9.24 -6.79
N SER A 143 -4.52 -9.29 -5.46
CA SER A 143 -3.34 -8.89 -4.67
C SER A 143 -2.19 -9.88 -4.79
N PHE A 144 -2.47 -11.17 -4.99
CA PHE A 144 -1.48 -12.18 -5.34
C PHE A 144 -2.17 -13.37 -6.02
N PHE A 145 -1.48 -14.05 -6.94
CA PHE A 145 -2.03 -15.23 -7.60
C PHE A 145 -1.85 -16.49 -6.72
N PRO A 146 -2.94 -17.21 -6.36
CA PRO A 146 -2.91 -18.27 -5.33
C PRO A 146 -1.87 -19.38 -5.56
N ARG A 147 -1.65 -19.76 -6.83
CA ARG A 147 -0.76 -20.87 -7.21
C ARG A 147 0.59 -20.41 -7.78
N ALA A 148 0.96 -19.14 -7.62
CA ALA A 148 2.29 -18.70 -8.02
C ALA A 148 3.35 -19.41 -7.16
N GLY A 149 4.41 -19.91 -7.82
CA GLY A 149 5.51 -20.62 -7.16
C GLY A 149 5.28 -22.10 -6.83
N VAL A 150 4.24 -22.75 -7.38
CA VAL A 150 4.09 -24.22 -7.27
C VAL A 150 5.08 -24.97 -8.17
N ASP A 151 5.37 -26.24 -7.87
CA ASP A 151 6.23 -27.10 -8.71
C ASP A 151 5.63 -27.37 -10.11
N GLY A 152 4.31 -27.25 -10.23
CA GLY A 152 3.55 -27.42 -11.46
C GLY A 152 3.59 -26.21 -12.39
N GLN A 153 2.72 -26.22 -13.40
CA GLN A 153 2.58 -25.06 -14.28
C GLN A 153 1.77 -23.96 -13.58
N TRP A 154 2.37 -22.77 -13.46
CA TRP A 154 1.68 -21.59 -12.90
C TRP A 154 1.85 -20.33 -13.76
N THR A 155 2.65 -20.39 -14.82
CA THR A 155 2.75 -19.33 -15.83
C THR A 155 2.39 -19.83 -17.22
N THR A 156 2.03 -18.89 -18.10
CA THR A 156 1.89 -19.10 -19.54
C THR A 156 2.70 -18.03 -20.28
N PRO A 157 3.72 -18.43 -21.08
CA PRO A 157 4.26 -19.79 -21.19
C PRO A 157 4.90 -20.26 -19.87
N GLN A 158 5.01 -21.59 -19.69
CA GLN A 158 5.67 -22.15 -18.51
C GLN A 158 7.18 -21.83 -18.55
N GLY A 159 7.71 -21.28 -17.46
CA GLY A 159 9.13 -21.03 -17.25
C GLY A 159 9.98 -22.28 -17.03
N ARG A 160 9.87 -23.29 -17.89
CA ARG A 160 10.67 -24.53 -17.74
C ARG A 160 12.15 -24.14 -17.90
N THR A 161 12.91 -24.22 -16.80
CA THR A 161 14.38 -24.12 -16.71
C THR A 161 15.04 -22.74 -16.66
N GLN A 162 14.30 -21.62 -16.51
CA GLN A 162 14.91 -20.29 -16.34
C GLN A 162 14.61 -19.74 -14.95
N THR A 163 15.66 -19.45 -14.17
CA THR A 163 15.52 -18.69 -12.91
C THR A 163 15.02 -17.28 -13.23
N ASN A 164 14.09 -16.75 -12.43
CA ASN A 164 13.58 -15.38 -12.57
C ASN A 164 12.94 -15.12 -13.95
N HIS A 165 12.38 -16.15 -14.57
CA HIS A 165 11.79 -16.06 -15.91
C HIS A 165 10.58 -15.11 -15.98
N SER A 166 9.89 -14.92 -14.87
CA SER A 166 8.75 -14.04 -14.71
C SER A 166 9.11 -12.60 -14.31
N VAL A 167 10.38 -12.30 -14.02
CA VAL A 167 10.86 -10.93 -13.76
C VAL A 167 10.84 -10.10 -15.04
N CYS A 168 10.37 -8.86 -14.93
CA CYS A 168 10.29 -7.89 -16.02
C CYS A 168 11.64 -7.72 -16.75
N SER A 169 11.57 -7.49 -18.06
CA SER A 169 12.75 -7.41 -18.93
C SER A 169 13.52 -6.09 -18.80
N LEU A 170 12.90 -5.04 -18.24
CA LEU A 170 13.55 -3.73 -18.10
C LEU A 170 14.74 -3.80 -17.11
N PRO A 171 15.88 -3.13 -17.41
CA PRO A 171 17.11 -3.22 -16.63
C PRO A 171 16.93 -3.04 -15.12
N ARG A 172 16.14 -2.03 -14.71
CA ARG A 172 15.88 -1.73 -13.29
C ARG A 172 15.36 -2.93 -12.50
N TYR A 173 14.45 -3.71 -13.08
CA TYR A 173 13.79 -4.81 -12.39
C TYR A 173 14.67 -6.06 -12.26
N ARG A 174 15.70 -6.17 -13.12
CA ARG A 174 16.69 -7.26 -13.07
C ARG A 174 17.80 -6.98 -12.06
N ILE A 175 18.32 -5.75 -12.05
CA ILE A 175 19.48 -5.42 -11.21
C ILE A 175 19.11 -5.28 -9.72
N VAL A 176 17.89 -4.82 -9.40
CA VAL A 176 17.42 -4.64 -8.01
C VAL A 176 17.60 -5.90 -7.16
N PRO A 177 17.04 -7.08 -7.52
CA PRO A 177 17.23 -8.29 -6.71
C PRO A 177 18.69 -8.74 -6.64
N GLU A 178 19.49 -8.55 -7.70
CA GLU A 178 20.92 -8.86 -7.70
C GLU A 178 21.71 -7.99 -6.71
N ASN A 179 21.43 -6.69 -6.69
CA ASN A 179 22.06 -5.74 -5.77
C ASN A 179 21.60 -5.94 -4.32
N ILE A 180 20.31 -6.24 -4.09
CA ILE A 180 19.81 -6.62 -2.76
C ILE A 180 20.56 -7.84 -2.23
N LEU A 181 20.64 -8.91 -3.03
CA LEU A 181 21.33 -10.14 -2.64
C LEU A 181 22.82 -9.90 -2.36
N SER A 182 23.48 -9.14 -3.22
CA SER A 182 24.90 -8.81 -3.10
C SER A 182 25.20 -8.00 -1.84
N ARG A 183 24.39 -6.97 -1.57
CA ARG A 183 24.51 -6.12 -0.36
C ARG A 183 24.29 -6.91 0.92
N ARG A 184 23.27 -7.78 0.92
CA ARG A 184 22.84 -8.55 2.09
C ARG A 184 23.77 -9.73 2.41
N HIS A 185 24.54 -10.21 1.43
CA HIS A 185 25.38 -11.40 1.50
C HIS A 185 24.63 -12.72 1.78
N SER A 186 23.29 -12.74 1.71
CA SER A 186 22.48 -13.93 1.95
C SER A 186 21.06 -13.76 1.40
N ASN A 187 20.36 -14.88 1.14
CA ASN A 187 18.92 -14.84 0.85
C ASN A 187 18.13 -14.64 2.15
N LYS A 188 17.01 -13.89 2.08
CA LYS A 188 16.08 -13.81 3.21
C LYS A 188 15.19 -15.05 3.25
N LYS A 189 15.32 -15.84 4.30
CA LYS A 189 14.39 -16.93 4.56
C LYS A 189 13.03 -16.39 5.03
N THR A 190 11.96 -16.75 4.34
CA THR A 190 10.58 -16.31 4.62
C THR A 190 9.68 -17.51 4.80
N HIS A 191 9.15 -17.69 6.02
CA HIS A 191 8.31 -18.83 6.37
C HIS A 191 6.93 -18.38 6.81
N TYR A 192 5.89 -18.95 6.19
CA TYR A 192 4.50 -18.64 6.48
C TYR A 192 3.84 -19.86 7.12
N PRO A 193 3.19 -19.72 8.28
CA PRO A 193 2.48 -20.85 8.90
C PRO A 193 1.39 -21.34 7.95
N ILE A 194 1.36 -22.64 7.70
CA ILE A 194 0.26 -23.24 6.93
C ILE A 194 -1.01 -23.24 7.80
N TYR A 195 -2.16 -22.95 7.18
CA TYR A 195 -3.45 -23.12 7.83
C TYR A 195 -3.62 -24.59 8.25
N GLN A 196 -4.03 -24.84 9.49
CA GLN A 196 -4.29 -26.18 9.99
C GLN A 196 -5.80 -26.47 9.88
N ASP A 197 -6.19 -27.16 8.80
CA ASP A 197 -7.53 -27.67 8.59
C ASP A 197 -7.65 -29.14 9.09
N THR A 198 -8.82 -29.73 8.96
CA THR A 198 -9.19 -31.02 9.55
C THR A 198 -8.27 -32.16 9.11
N GLU A 199 -7.93 -32.20 7.82
CA GLU A 199 -7.06 -33.23 7.21
C GLU A 199 -5.65 -32.70 6.89
N THR A 200 -5.31 -31.49 7.35
CA THR A 200 -3.94 -30.98 7.22
C THR A 200 -2.99 -31.85 8.03
N SER A 201 -1.95 -32.36 7.39
CA SER A 201 -0.98 -33.23 8.07
C SER A 201 -0.32 -32.50 9.25
N ASN A 202 -0.42 -33.07 10.46
CA ASN A 202 0.37 -32.65 11.64
C ASN A 202 1.89 -32.75 11.43
N SER A 203 2.29 -33.43 10.35
CA SER A 203 3.65 -33.56 9.84
C SER A 203 3.82 -32.93 8.47
N PHE A 204 3.08 -31.85 8.17
CA PHE A 204 3.31 -31.08 6.95
C PHE A 204 4.77 -30.60 6.90
N HIS A 205 5.41 -30.79 5.75
CA HIS A 205 6.73 -30.25 5.47
C HIS A 205 6.74 -29.67 4.06
N ASP A 206 7.12 -28.39 3.93
CA ASP A 206 7.59 -27.87 2.65
C ASP A 206 9.01 -28.41 2.41
N ILE A 207 9.23 -29.01 1.24
CA ILE A 207 10.52 -29.62 0.88
C ILE A 207 11.21 -28.67 -0.08
N LEU A 208 12.29 -28.06 0.38
CA LEU A 208 13.02 -27.09 -0.43
C LEU A 208 13.81 -27.79 -1.54
N PRO A 209 14.23 -27.08 -2.60
CA PRO A 209 15.13 -27.63 -3.61
C PRO A 209 16.45 -28.20 -3.03
N SER A 210 16.88 -27.72 -1.86
CA SER A 210 18.04 -28.24 -1.12
C SER A 210 17.79 -29.60 -0.44
N GLY A 211 16.55 -30.05 -0.36
CA GLY A 211 16.10 -31.20 0.43
C GLY A 211 15.81 -30.87 1.90
N GLU A 212 16.03 -29.64 2.35
CA GLU A 212 15.63 -29.16 3.68
C GLU A 212 14.10 -29.27 3.85
N LYS A 213 13.65 -29.71 5.02
CA LYS A 213 12.22 -29.84 5.36
C LYS A 213 11.82 -28.76 6.35
N VAL A 214 10.90 -27.89 5.95
CA VAL A 214 10.35 -26.85 6.83
C VAL A 214 9.03 -27.33 7.40
N ARG A 215 9.00 -27.63 8.69
CA ARG A 215 7.82 -28.19 9.36
C ARG A 215 6.73 -27.14 9.58
N ASN A 216 5.49 -27.48 9.23
CA ASN A 216 4.27 -26.68 9.45
C ASN A 216 4.31 -25.25 8.89
N HIS A 217 5.25 -24.96 7.99
CA HIS A 217 5.37 -23.67 7.32
C HIS A 217 5.67 -23.87 5.84
N LEU A 218 5.18 -22.96 5.02
CA LEU A 218 5.60 -22.79 3.64
C LEU A 218 6.84 -21.91 3.59
N CYS A 219 7.81 -22.32 2.79
CA CYS A 219 8.97 -21.52 2.47
C CYS A 219 8.72 -20.74 1.19
N LEU A 220 8.86 -19.43 1.28
CA LEU A 220 8.65 -18.48 0.20
C LEU A 220 9.98 -17.82 -0.17
N ASP A 221 11.12 -18.49 -0.09
CA ASP A 221 12.44 -17.84 -0.29
C ASP A 221 12.69 -17.37 -1.72
N ASP A 222 11.94 -17.92 -2.68
CA ASP A 222 12.09 -17.62 -4.10
C ASP A 222 11.57 -16.22 -4.48
N LEU A 223 12.32 -15.54 -5.36
CA LEU A 223 12.00 -14.19 -5.83
C LEU A 223 10.64 -14.16 -6.56
N GLU A 224 10.40 -15.13 -7.44
CA GLU A 224 9.19 -15.16 -8.28
C GLU A 224 7.92 -15.34 -7.44
N THR A 225 8.07 -15.92 -6.24
CA THR A 225 7.02 -16.01 -5.22
C THR A 225 6.92 -14.71 -4.39
N GLY A 226 6.52 -13.62 -5.04
CA GLY A 226 6.18 -12.36 -4.37
C GLY A 226 6.32 -11.08 -5.21
N ILE A 227 7.13 -11.09 -6.28
CA ILE A 227 7.29 -9.91 -7.17
C ILE A 227 5.98 -9.47 -7.85
N GLY A 228 4.98 -10.34 -7.90
CA GLY A 228 3.65 -10.08 -8.43
C GLY A 228 2.62 -9.64 -7.39
N CYS A 229 3.05 -9.21 -6.20
CA CYS A 229 2.14 -8.66 -5.20
C CYS A 229 1.59 -7.31 -5.66
N CYS A 230 0.27 -7.22 -5.82
CA CYS A 230 -0.43 -6.02 -6.25
C CYS A 230 -1.10 -5.30 -5.07
N SER A 231 -1.39 -4.02 -5.29
CA SER A 231 -1.95 -3.10 -4.31
C SER A 231 -2.91 -2.10 -4.94
N LEU A 232 -3.67 -1.45 -4.07
CA LEU A 232 -4.36 -0.21 -4.37
C LEU A 232 -3.60 0.91 -3.66
N GLN A 233 -3.15 1.92 -4.39
CA GLN A 233 -2.46 3.07 -3.80
C GLN A 233 -3.24 4.34 -4.15
N THR A 234 -3.30 5.29 -3.23
CA THR A 234 -3.97 6.58 -3.48
C THR A 234 -3.04 7.72 -3.14
N THR A 235 -2.90 8.69 -4.04
CA THR A 235 -2.09 9.89 -3.82
C THR A 235 -3.00 11.12 -3.73
N PHE A 236 -2.82 11.91 -2.69
CA PHE A 236 -3.59 13.13 -2.40
C PHE A 236 -2.69 14.36 -2.49
N GLN A 237 -3.07 15.38 -3.26
CA GLN A 237 -2.42 16.68 -3.24
C GLN A 237 -3.00 17.53 -2.10
N ALA A 238 -2.12 18.02 -1.24
CA ALA A 238 -2.42 18.98 -0.20
C ALA A 238 -2.18 20.40 -0.69
N GLN A 239 -2.72 21.38 0.03
CA GLN A 239 -2.57 22.78 -0.37
C GLN A 239 -1.11 23.27 -0.33
N ASN A 240 -0.34 22.85 0.67
CA ASN A 240 1.03 23.29 0.91
C ASN A 240 1.77 22.22 1.72
N GLU A 241 3.04 22.48 2.05
CA GLU A 241 3.88 21.53 2.78
C GLU A 241 3.37 21.26 4.21
N SER A 242 2.79 22.27 4.87
CA SER A 242 2.27 22.15 6.23
C SER A 242 1.03 21.24 6.27
N GLU A 243 0.06 21.46 5.38
CA GLU A 243 -1.12 20.57 5.23
C GLU A 243 -0.69 19.15 4.82
N ALA A 244 0.30 19.01 3.94
CA ALA A 244 0.82 17.71 3.52
C ALA A 244 1.46 16.93 4.69
N ARG A 245 2.23 17.60 5.54
CA ARG A 245 2.82 16.98 6.75
C ARG A 245 1.73 16.56 7.73
N TRP A 246 0.72 17.39 7.94
CA TRP A 246 -0.43 17.05 8.78
C TRP A 246 -1.13 15.80 8.26
N LEU A 247 -1.54 15.79 6.99
CA LEU A 247 -2.23 14.67 6.38
C LEU A 247 -1.38 13.39 6.41
N HIS A 248 -0.09 13.50 6.08
CA HIS A 248 0.86 12.38 6.16
C HIS A 248 0.81 11.72 7.53
N ASP A 249 0.89 12.52 8.59
CA ASP A 249 0.93 12.01 9.95
C ASP A 249 -0.39 11.36 10.37
N GLN A 250 -1.52 11.95 9.99
CA GLN A 250 -2.84 11.40 10.33
C GLN A 250 -3.14 10.09 9.59
N LEU A 251 -2.54 9.85 8.42
CA LEU A 251 -2.70 8.59 7.69
C LEU A 251 -1.85 7.44 8.25
N ILE A 252 -0.79 7.72 9.01
CA ILE A 252 0.10 6.68 9.56
C ILE A 252 -0.66 5.70 10.49
N PRO A 253 -1.42 6.15 11.50
CA PRO A 253 -2.20 5.26 12.36
C PRO A 253 -3.27 4.47 11.61
N LEU A 254 -3.76 5.00 10.49
CA LEU A 254 -4.77 4.35 9.63
C LEU A 254 -4.19 3.24 8.75
N ALA A 255 -2.88 3.25 8.51
CA ALA A 255 -2.21 2.32 7.61
C ALA A 255 -2.43 0.82 7.95
N PRO A 256 -2.21 0.34 9.19
CA PRO A 256 -2.51 -1.05 9.57
C PRO A 256 -3.99 -1.38 9.49
N ILE A 257 -4.85 -0.41 9.78
CA ILE A 257 -6.31 -0.59 9.78
C ILE A 257 -6.81 -0.83 8.35
N PHE A 258 -6.39 0.00 7.40
CA PHE A 258 -6.73 -0.20 5.98
C PHE A 258 -6.10 -1.47 5.39
N LEU A 259 -4.92 -1.87 5.85
CA LEU A 259 -4.30 -3.15 5.48
C LEU A 259 -5.19 -4.33 5.89
N ALA A 260 -5.69 -4.33 7.13
CA ALA A 260 -6.62 -5.36 7.61
C ALA A 260 -7.96 -5.35 6.86
N MET A 261 -8.55 -4.16 6.64
CA MET A 261 -9.82 -3.99 5.93
C MET A 261 -9.79 -4.48 4.47
N THR A 262 -8.62 -4.42 3.84
CA THR A 262 -8.43 -4.77 2.43
C THR A 262 -7.85 -6.16 2.22
N ALA A 263 -7.49 -6.88 3.29
CA ALA A 263 -6.78 -8.16 3.26
C ALA A 263 -7.24 -9.13 2.14
N ALA A 264 -6.29 -9.54 1.28
CA ALA A 264 -6.62 -10.24 0.04
C ALA A 264 -5.68 -11.40 -0.35
N VAL A 265 -4.77 -11.83 0.53
CA VAL A 265 -3.79 -12.88 0.22
C VAL A 265 -3.78 -13.99 1.28
N PRO A 266 -4.73 -14.95 1.20
CA PRO A 266 -4.80 -16.09 2.11
C PRO A 266 -4.09 -17.35 1.61
N ILE A 267 -3.61 -17.37 0.36
CA ILE A 267 -3.07 -18.55 -0.32
C ILE A 267 -1.69 -18.22 -0.90
N TRP A 268 -0.70 -19.06 -0.62
CA TRP A 268 0.64 -19.01 -1.20
C TRP A 268 1.05 -20.39 -1.70
N LYS A 269 1.70 -20.48 -2.87
CA LYS A 269 2.14 -21.76 -3.47
C LYS A 269 1.02 -22.84 -3.48
N GLY A 270 -0.22 -22.43 -3.68
CA GLY A 270 -1.37 -23.34 -3.67
C GLY A 270 -1.70 -23.92 -2.30
N TYR A 271 -1.36 -23.25 -1.20
CA TYR A 271 -1.74 -23.65 0.15
C TYR A 271 -2.35 -22.48 0.92
N LEU A 272 -3.40 -22.76 1.69
CA LEU A 272 -3.92 -21.83 2.68
C LEU A 272 -2.89 -21.60 3.78
N VAL A 273 -2.65 -20.33 4.14
CA VAL A 273 -1.72 -19.93 5.22
C VAL A 273 -2.45 -19.22 6.36
N ASP A 274 -1.81 -19.00 7.51
CA ASP A 274 -2.36 -18.25 8.65
C ASP A 274 -1.96 -16.75 8.63
N THR A 275 -2.17 -16.11 7.48
CA THR A 275 -2.11 -14.65 7.25
C THR A 275 -3.03 -14.32 6.09
N ASP A 276 -3.53 -13.09 6.02
CA ASP A 276 -4.45 -12.64 4.97
C ASP A 276 -3.88 -11.51 4.10
N ILE A 277 -2.63 -11.10 4.30
CA ILE A 277 -2.02 -9.93 3.66
C ILE A 277 -0.68 -10.25 2.97
N ARG A 278 -0.32 -9.45 1.96
CA ARG A 278 0.95 -9.58 1.21
C ARG A 278 2.14 -8.86 1.85
N TRP A 279 1.87 -7.90 2.75
CA TRP A 279 2.81 -6.86 3.20
C TRP A 279 4.20 -7.38 3.58
N GLN A 280 4.25 -8.40 4.42
CA GLN A 280 5.52 -8.94 4.91
C GLN A 280 6.33 -9.59 3.78
N ARG A 281 5.67 -10.34 2.87
CA ARG A 281 6.39 -11.08 1.82
C ARG A 281 7.07 -10.14 0.85
N PHE A 282 6.37 -9.10 0.39
CA PHE A 282 6.99 -8.11 -0.47
C PHE A 282 8.13 -7.38 0.26
N GLY A 283 7.94 -7.04 1.54
CA GLY A 283 8.99 -6.45 2.35
C GLY A 283 10.22 -7.35 2.51
N ASP A 284 10.04 -8.67 2.55
CA ASP A 284 11.14 -9.62 2.63
C ASP A 284 11.98 -9.69 1.34
N LEU A 285 11.37 -9.45 0.17
CA LEU A 285 12.05 -9.41 -1.13
C LEU A 285 13.01 -8.22 -1.27
N VAL A 286 12.67 -7.10 -0.62
CA VAL A 286 13.41 -5.84 -0.74
C VAL A 286 14.18 -5.47 0.53
N ASP A 287 14.28 -6.40 1.47
CA ASP A 287 15.07 -6.23 2.69
C ASP A 287 16.54 -6.52 2.42
N ASP A 288 17.28 -5.46 2.11
CA ASP A 288 18.69 -5.47 1.77
C ASP A 288 19.62 -5.33 2.98
N ARG A 289 19.07 -5.30 4.21
CA ARG A 289 19.85 -5.12 5.44
C ARG A 289 20.90 -6.22 5.62
N ARG A 290 22.11 -5.81 5.98
CA ARG A 290 23.20 -6.69 6.40
C ARG A 290 22.90 -7.28 7.78
N PRO A 291 23.50 -8.43 8.15
CA PRO A 291 23.26 -9.05 9.46
C PRO A 291 23.40 -8.08 10.64
N GLU A 292 24.42 -7.22 10.63
CA GLU A 292 24.68 -6.21 11.67
C GLU A 292 23.67 -5.05 11.70
N GLU A 293 22.90 -4.85 10.63
CA GLU A 293 21.91 -3.78 10.51
C GLU A 293 20.51 -4.21 10.99
N MET A 294 20.26 -5.51 11.13
CA MET A 294 18.92 -6.07 11.37
C MET A 294 18.26 -5.57 12.66
N GLU A 295 19.05 -5.24 13.68
CA GLU A 295 18.58 -4.80 15.00
C GLU A 295 18.32 -3.29 15.07
N THR A 296 19.05 -2.48 14.30
CA THR A 296 19.03 -1.01 14.45
C THR A 296 18.39 -0.31 13.27
N ILE A 297 18.48 -0.88 12.07
CA ILE A 297 17.98 -0.28 10.84
C ILE A 297 16.60 -0.84 10.52
N PRO A 298 15.56 0.00 10.36
CA PRO A 298 14.28 -0.48 9.83
C PRO A 298 14.44 -0.90 8.36
N PRO A 299 13.76 -1.96 7.90
CA PRO A 299 13.80 -2.35 6.49
C PRO A 299 13.30 -1.22 5.59
N ARG A 300 13.73 -1.21 4.32
CA ARG A 300 13.27 -0.20 3.34
C ARG A 300 11.77 -0.24 3.12
N TRP A 301 11.17 -1.43 3.19
CA TRP A 301 9.74 -1.64 3.21
C TRP A 301 9.24 -1.73 4.65
N THR A 302 8.57 -0.68 5.12
CA THR A 302 8.17 -0.59 6.54
C THR A 302 7.02 0.39 6.74
N TRP A 303 6.42 0.41 7.93
CA TRP A 303 5.56 1.52 8.31
C TRP A 303 6.42 2.72 8.69
N ASN A 304 5.84 3.92 8.64
CA ASN A 304 6.54 5.14 9.02
C ASN A 304 7.05 5.04 10.47
N ARG A 305 8.30 5.45 10.70
CA ARG A 305 8.91 5.47 12.04
C ARG A 305 9.00 6.87 12.64
N THR A 306 8.57 7.89 11.89
CA THR A 306 8.61 9.30 12.28
C THR A 306 7.35 10.02 11.81
N TYR A 307 6.83 10.87 12.68
CA TYR A 307 5.86 11.92 12.34
C TYR A 307 6.59 13.18 11.87
N LEU A 308 5.99 13.89 10.93
CA LEU A 308 6.56 15.03 10.23
C LEU A 308 6.03 16.37 10.69
N SER A 309 4.75 16.53 11.02
CA SER A 309 4.14 17.82 11.34
C SER A 309 4.78 18.49 12.56
N GLU A 310 4.93 19.81 12.51
CA GLU A 310 5.36 20.61 13.67
C GLU A 310 4.27 20.70 14.75
N GLU A 311 3.02 20.32 14.42
CA GLU A 311 1.89 20.27 15.35
C GLU A 311 1.80 18.93 16.11
N LYS A 312 2.75 18.01 15.90
CA LYS A 312 2.73 16.71 16.57
C LYS A 312 2.86 16.86 18.10
N PRO A 313 2.05 16.16 18.91
CA PRO A 313 2.23 16.11 20.36
C PRO A 313 3.60 15.53 20.76
N PRO A 314 4.16 15.93 21.92
CA PRO A 314 5.39 15.31 22.43
C PRO A 314 5.15 13.87 22.89
N GLY A 315 6.19 13.03 22.85
CA GLY A 315 6.15 11.66 23.40
C GLY A 315 5.49 10.64 22.47
N LEU A 316 5.52 10.89 21.16
CA LEU A 316 5.02 9.98 20.14
C LEU A 316 6.13 9.20 19.42
N GLU A 317 7.38 9.58 19.68
CA GLU A 317 8.59 9.01 19.11
C GLU A 317 8.77 7.53 19.53
N SER A 318 9.48 6.76 18.71
CA SER A 318 9.83 5.37 19.02
C SER A 318 10.90 5.34 20.11
N ASP A 319 10.80 4.38 21.03
CA ASP A 319 11.91 4.09 21.95
C ASP A 319 13.11 3.45 21.20
N SER A 320 12.85 2.89 20.02
CA SER A 320 13.89 2.29 19.19
C SER A 320 14.59 3.33 18.31
N PRO A 321 15.93 3.35 18.29
CA PRO A 321 16.68 4.30 17.48
C PRO A 321 16.53 4.04 15.98
N LEU A 322 16.48 5.10 15.18
CA LEU A 322 16.56 5.03 13.71
C LEU A 322 18.02 5.04 13.24
N GLN A 323 18.79 4.03 13.64
CA GLN A 323 20.26 4.02 13.47
C GLN A 323 20.75 2.91 12.54
N PRO A 324 21.80 3.16 11.72
CA PRO A 324 22.48 4.42 11.53
C PRO A 324 21.75 5.31 10.53
N MET A 325 21.39 6.51 10.97
CA MET A 325 21.10 7.63 10.09
C MET A 325 22.37 8.49 10.03
N ASN A 326 22.83 8.82 8.82
CA ASN A 326 24.01 9.64 8.59
C ASN A 326 23.78 11.06 9.16
N GLN A 327 24.51 11.37 10.23
CA GLN A 327 24.39 12.65 10.93
C GLN A 327 24.91 13.83 10.11
N GLU A 328 25.86 13.61 9.20
CA GLU A 328 26.34 14.68 8.30
C GLU A 328 25.27 15.08 7.29
N ILE A 329 24.54 14.11 6.74
CA ILE A 329 23.38 14.38 5.87
C ILE A 329 22.31 15.14 6.66
N LYS A 330 21.94 14.68 7.87
CA LYS A 330 20.97 15.38 8.71
C LYS A 330 21.41 16.82 9.00
N GLN A 331 22.66 17.02 9.41
CA GLN A 331 23.20 18.35 9.70
C GLN A 331 23.17 19.23 8.46
N ARG A 332 23.53 18.71 7.29
CA ARG A 332 23.47 19.45 6.02
C ARG A 332 22.04 19.91 5.68
N LEU A 333 21.03 19.07 5.95
CA LEU A 333 19.62 19.41 5.75
C LEU A 333 19.14 20.50 6.72
N LEU A 334 19.56 20.44 7.99
CA LEU A 334 19.31 21.48 8.99
C LEU A 334 19.94 22.82 8.60
N ASP A 335 21.21 22.80 8.14
CA ASP A 335 21.91 23.98 7.63
C ASP A 335 21.21 24.56 6.39
N GLY A 336 20.52 23.71 5.63
CA GLY A 336 19.64 24.06 4.52
C GLY A 336 18.22 24.50 4.94
N VAL A 337 18.03 24.87 6.21
CA VAL A 337 16.79 25.41 6.79
C VAL A 337 15.58 24.47 6.68
N MET A 338 15.80 23.16 6.77
CA MET A 338 14.76 22.20 7.18
C MET A 338 14.67 22.14 8.70
N ASP A 339 13.47 21.92 9.25
CA ASP A 339 13.31 21.60 10.66
C ASP A 339 13.77 20.16 10.98
N ASP A 340 13.88 19.84 12.28
CA ASP A 340 14.41 18.56 12.73
C ASP A 340 13.60 17.35 12.26
N SER A 341 12.28 17.46 12.17
CA SER A 341 11.42 16.34 11.76
C SER A 341 11.63 16.00 10.28
N LEU A 342 11.63 17.03 9.41
CA LEU A 342 11.91 16.85 7.99
C LEU A 342 13.35 16.42 7.72
N ALA A 343 14.32 17.04 8.40
CA ALA A 343 15.74 16.69 8.25
C ALA A 343 15.99 15.24 8.67
N THR A 344 15.39 14.78 9.79
CA THR A 344 15.47 13.38 10.23
C THR A 344 14.82 12.43 9.23
N HIS A 345 13.63 12.76 8.73
CA HIS A 345 12.93 11.95 7.73
C HIS A 345 13.77 11.74 6.47
N PHE A 346 14.22 12.82 5.83
CA PHE A 346 14.97 12.71 4.59
C PHE A 346 16.38 12.16 4.82
N ALA A 347 17.05 12.47 5.92
CA ALA A 347 18.33 11.85 6.23
C ALA A 347 18.20 10.32 6.38
N SER A 348 17.13 9.81 6.98
CA SER A 348 16.90 8.36 7.08
C SER A 348 16.75 7.65 5.73
N ILE A 349 16.27 8.38 4.72
CA ILE A 349 16.10 7.90 3.34
C ILE A 349 17.41 8.04 2.56
N LEU A 350 18.03 9.22 2.62
CA LEU A 350 19.26 9.54 1.91
C LEU A 350 20.49 8.82 2.47
N SER A 351 20.43 8.27 3.68
CA SER A 351 21.48 7.43 4.25
C SER A 351 21.50 6.02 3.67
N ARG A 352 20.48 5.64 2.89
CA ARG A 352 20.40 4.31 2.31
C ARG A 352 21.32 4.19 1.11
N ASP A 353 21.93 3.02 0.93
CA ASP A 353 22.67 2.74 -0.29
C ASP A 353 21.70 2.74 -1.49
N PRO A 354 22.11 3.27 -2.66
CA PRO A 354 21.31 3.13 -3.87
C PRO A 354 21.22 1.64 -4.26
N LEU A 355 20.04 1.19 -4.69
CA LEU A 355 19.85 -0.18 -5.18
C LEU A 355 19.96 -0.29 -6.71
N VAL A 356 19.87 0.83 -7.40
CA VAL A 356 19.98 0.92 -8.87
C VAL A 356 20.74 2.18 -9.20
N LEU A 357 21.72 2.08 -10.09
CA LEU A 357 22.41 3.22 -10.71
C LEU A 357 22.78 2.84 -12.14
N THR A 358 22.94 3.84 -13.00
CA THR A 358 23.63 3.69 -14.29
C THR A 358 25.00 4.36 -14.26
N GLU A 359 25.84 4.07 -15.25
CA GLU A 359 27.10 4.80 -15.42
C GLU A 359 26.86 6.31 -15.56
N GLU A 360 25.79 6.71 -16.23
CA GLU A 360 25.41 8.11 -16.39
C GLU A 360 25.13 8.78 -15.03
N ASP A 361 24.43 8.09 -14.13
CA ASP A 361 24.13 8.60 -12.79
C ASP A 361 25.40 8.90 -11.99
N THR A 362 26.44 8.09 -12.17
CA THR A 362 27.73 8.29 -11.48
C THR A 362 28.60 9.38 -12.09
N ASN A 363 28.42 9.67 -13.38
CA ASN A 363 29.22 10.65 -14.13
C ASN A 363 28.60 12.06 -14.16
N ASN A 364 27.26 12.16 -14.10
CA ASN A 364 26.52 13.43 -14.28
C ASN A 364 26.01 14.00 -12.96
N LEU A 365 26.87 14.02 -11.94
CA LEU A 365 26.54 14.51 -10.60
C LEU A 365 26.35 16.03 -10.59
N ASN A 366 25.12 16.48 -10.36
CA ASN A 366 24.79 17.90 -10.28
C ASN A 366 23.54 18.15 -9.42
N ALA A 367 23.38 19.38 -8.94
CA ALA A 367 22.25 19.79 -8.11
C ALA A 367 21.08 20.41 -8.91
N SER A 368 21.17 20.49 -10.24
CA SER A 368 20.18 21.17 -11.09
C SER A 368 18.98 20.30 -11.48
N ASN A 369 19.07 18.99 -11.26
CA ASN A 369 17.98 18.04 -11.44
C ASN A 369 17.66 17.32 -10.11
N THR A 370 16.70 16.41 -10.14
CA THR A 370 16.18 15.69 -8.96
C THR A 370 16.40 14.18 -9.03
N LYS A 371 17.10 13.68 -10.05
CA LYS A 371 17.15 12.25 -10.39
C LYS A 371 17.68 11.37 -9.25
N LEU A 372 18.77 11.75 -8.61
CA LEU A 372 19.40 10.96 -7.54
C LEU A 372 18.56 10.98 -6.26
N PHE A 373 17.99 12.15 -5.93
CA PHE A 373 17.04 12.27 -4.83
C PHE A 373 15.82 11.36 -5.04
N GLU A 374 15.17 11.46 -6.19
CA GLU A 374 14.00 10.66 -6.53
C GLU A 374 14.33 9.16 -6.55
N LEU A 375 15.51 8.77 -7.03
CA LEU A 375 15.98 7.39 -6.99
C LEU A 375 16.01 6.89 -5.54
N LEU A 376 16.74 7.55 -4.63
CA LEU A 376 16.81 7.12 -3.23
C LEU A 376 15.44 7.13 -2.53
N GLN A 377 14.62 8.16 -2.75
CA GLN A 377 13.26 8.26 -2.20
C GLN A 377 12.37 7.11 -2.68
N SER A 378 12.48 6.72 -3.96
CA SER A 378 11.62 5.70 -4.56
C SER A 378 11.89 4.27 -4.08
N PHE A 379 13.11 4.01 -3.58
CA PHE A 379 13.56 2.73 -3.01
C PHE A 379 13.47 2.68 -1.47
N VAL A 380 12.73 3.61 -0.86
CA VAL A 380 12.23 3.50 0.50
C VAL A 380 10.70 3.52 0.45
N TRP A 381 10.09 2.43 0.91
CA TRP A 381 8.66 2.16 0.79
C TRP A 381 8.02 2.20 2.18
N HIS A 382 7.69 3.40 2.61
CA HIS A 382 6.85 3.61 3.78
C HIS A 382 5.38 3.28 3.49
N ALA A 383 4.61 3.02 4.54
CA ALA A 383 3.16 2.85 4.47
C ALA A 383 2.43 4.12 3.99
N VAL A 384 2.92 5.28 4.41
CA VAL A 384 2.51 6.61 3.92
C VAL A 384 3.76 7.31 3.38
N ARG A 385 3.73 7.77 2.14
CA ARG A 385 4.87 8.44 1.51
C ARG A 385 4.60 9.94 1.35
N PHE A 386 5.53 10.75 1.84
CA PHE A 386 5.58 12.18 1.63
C PHE A 386 6.29 12.49 0.30
N LYS A 387 5.66 13.24 -0.60
CA LYS A 387 6.14 13.53 -1.96
C LYS A 387 6.25 15.05 -2.16
N LEU A 388 7.46 15.52 -2.44
CA LEU A 388 7.71 16.92 -2.78
C LEU A 388 7.28 17.22 -4.21
N PRO A 389 6.89 18.47 -4.52
CA PRO A 389 6.74 18.93 -5.89
C PRO A 389 8.09 18.82 -6.62
N ILE A 390 8.18 18.08 -7.72
CA ILE A 390 9.42 17.93 -8.50
C ILE A 390 9.58 19.03 -9.56
N THR A 391 8.47 19.58 -10.07
CA THR A 391 8.46 20.61 -11.13
C THR A 391 7.45 21.71 -10.80
N ASP A 392 7.61 22.90 -11.42
CA ASP A 392 6.76 24.06 -11.15
C ASP A 392 5.34 23.93 -11.70
N THR A 393 5.15 23.07 -12.71
CA THR A 393 3.87 22.87 -13.40
C THR A 393 3.25 21.50 -13.14
N GLY A 394 3.96 20.61 -12.44
CA GLY A 394 3.48 19.28 -12.06
C GLY A 394 2.68 19.29 -10.75
N PRO A 395 2.45 18.11 -10.15
CA PRO A 395 1.81 18.00 -8.83
C PRO A 395 2.53 18.81 -7.76
N GLY A 396 1.76 19.34 -6.82
CA GLY A 396 2.21 20.03 -5.62
C GLY A 396 2.69 19.07 -4.53
N TRP A 397 2.50 19.47 -3.28
CA TRP A 397 2.84 18.63 -2.13
C TRP A 397 1.84 17.48 -2.03
N CYS A 398 2.33 16.24 -2.09
CA CYS A 398 1.47 15.06 -2.14
C CYS A 398 1.76 14.07 -1.00
N VAL A 399 0.73 13.34 -0.61
CA VAL A 399 0.79 12.24 0.35
C VAL A 399 0.22 10.99 -0.31
N GLU A 400 0.99 9.92 -0.37
CA GLU A 400 0.64 8.66 -1.01
C GLU A 400 0.39 7.57 0.05
N PHE A 401 -0.78 6.96 0.04
CA PHE A 401 -1.22 5.92 0.97
C PHE A 401 -1.17 4.54 0.31
N ARG A 402 -0.40 3.61 0.88
CA ARG A 402 0.19 2.48 0.12
C ARG A 402 -0.12 1.08 0.66
N THR A 403 -0.81 0.99 1.79
CA THR A 403 -0.99 -0.30 2.47
C THR A 403 -2.12 -1.15 1.90
N MET A 404 -3.08 -0.55 1.19
CA MET A 404 -4.26 -1.27 0.72
C MET A 404 -3.90 -2.37 -0.28
N GLU A 405 -4.48 -3.55 -0.06
CA GLU A 405 -4.43 -4.67 -0.98
C GLU A 405 -5.42 -4.41 -2.14
N SER A 406 -5.12 -4.87 -3.36
CA SER A 406 -6.08 -4.83 -4.48
C SER A 406 -7.30 -5.69 -4.17
N GLN A 407 -8.49 -5.14 -4.39
CA GLN A 407 -9.77 -5.82 -4.21
C GLN A 407 -10.19 -6.57 -5.48
N LEU A 408 -11.06 -7.57 -5.35
CA LEU A 408 -11.46 -8.43 -6.47
C LEU A 408 -12.32 -7.73 -7.52
N THR A 409 -13.01 -6.63 -7.18
CA THR A 409 -13.89 -5.90 -8.10
C THR A 409 -13.52 -4.43 -8.25
N ASP A 410 -13.82 -3.85 -9.42
CA ASP A 410 -13.61 -2.41 -9.67
C ASP A 410 -14.39 -1.56 -8.66
N LYS A 411 -15.60 -2.00 -8.27
CA LYS A 411 -16.45 -1.33 -7.29
C LYS A 411 -15.81 -1.31 -5.91
N ALA A 412 -15.27 -2.42 -5.44
CA ALA A 412 -14.59 -2.48 -4.14
C ALA A 412 -13.30 -1.64 -4.13
N ASN A 413 -12.50 -1.69 -5.21
CA ASN A 413 -11.32 -0.83 -5.33
C ASN A 413 -11.72 0.66 -5.34
N ALA A 414 -12.75 1.03 -6.10
CA ALA A 414 -13.26 2.40 -6.13
C ALA A 414 -13.80 2.83 -4.77
N ALA A 415 -14.50 1.96 -4.04
CA ALA A 415 -15.00 2.27 -2.70
C ALA A 415 -13.89 2.66 -1.74
N PHE A 416 -12.81 1.86 -1.67
CA PHE A 416 -11.66 2.16 -0.84
C PHE A 416 -10.91 3.42 -1.29
N ALA A 417 -10.74 3.63 -2.60
CA ALA A 417 -10.08 4.83 -3.13
C ALA A 417 -10.88 6.11 -2.83
N ILE A 418 -12.19 6.10 -3.09
CA ILE A 418 -13.12 7.21 -2.80
C ILE A 418 -13.15 7.48 -1.30
N PHE A 419 -13.27 6.45 -0.46
CA PHE A 419 -13.31 6.61 0.98
C PHE A 419 -12.01 7.21 1.52
N ALA A 420 -10.85 6.71 1.08
CA ALA A 420 -9.55 7.25 1.47
C ALA A 420 -9.40 8.72 1.06
N TYR A 421 -9.86 9.10 -0.13
CA TYR A 421 -9.90 10.51 -0.54
C TYR A 421 -10.81 11.36 0.35
N LEU A 422 -12.07 10.96 0.53
CA LEU A 422 -13.02 11.73 1.35
C LEU A 422 -12.55 11.85 2.80
N LEU A 423 -11.95 10.79 3.36
CA LEU A 423 -11.35 10.83 4.68
C LEU A 423 -10.14 11.77 4.73
N SER A 424 -9.27 11.77 3.72
CA SER A 424 -8.16 12.73 3.65
C SER A 424 -8.65 14.18 3.64
N ARG A 425 -9.76 14.46 2.94
CA ARG A 425 -10.38 15.79 2.93
C ARG A 425 -11.03 16.14 4.25
N ALA A 426 -11.68 15.19 4.91
CA ALA A 426 -12.21 15.38 6.27
C ALA A 426 -11.08 15.67 7.27
N ILE A 427 -9.98 14.92 7.20
CA ILE A 427 -8.78 15.11 8.06
C ILE A 427 -8.26 16.54 7.98
N VAL A 428 -8.03 17.06 6.77
CA VAL A 428 -7.47 18.41 6.60
C VAL A 428 -8.50 19.50 6.90
N THR A 429 -9.76 19.32 6.47
CA THR A 429 -10.80 20.36 6.62
C THR A 429 -11.25 20.52 8.07
N MET A 430 -11.31 19.41 8.82
CA MET A 430 -11.76 19.38 10.21
C MET A 430 -10.59 19.34 11.21
N HIS A 431 -9.35 19.30 10.71
CA HIS A 431 -8.13 19.18 11.52
C HIS A 431 -8.23 17.99 12.51
N LEU A 432 -8.49 16.80 11.96
CA LEU A 432 -8.68 15.58 12.75
C LEU A 432 -7.34 15.06 13.29
N ASN A 433 -7.32 14.63 14.55
CA ASN A 433 -6.13 14.15 15.25
C ASN A 433 -6.21 12.64 15.54
N PHE A 434 -5.40 11.84 14.86
CA PHE A 434 -5.30 10.40 15.04
C PHE A 434 -3.96 9.95 15.64
N TYR A 435 -3.10 10.89 16.08
CA TYR A 435 -1.78 10.55 16.62
C TYR A 435 -1.85 9.51 17.75
N ILE A 436 -0.98 8.51 17.63
CA ILE A 436 -0.67 7.54 18.66
C ILE A 436 0.86 7.36 18.71
N PRO A 437 1.47 6.89 19.81
CA PRO A 437 2.89 6.54 19.82
C PRO A 437 3.25 5.62 18.65
N ILE A 438 4.34 5.90 17.96
CA ILE A 438 4.67 5.21 16.69
C ILE A 438 4.91 3.70 16.88
N ASP A 439 5.34 3.29 18.08
CA ASP A 439 5.49 1.86 18.43
C ASP A 439 4.13 1.14 18.49
N LYS A 440 3.06 1.83 18.89
CA LYS A 440 1.69 1.31 18.82
C LYS A 440 1.20 1.15 17.38
N VAL A 441 1.67 1.98 16.45
CA VAL A 441 1.43 1.75 15.01
C VAL A 441 2.11 0.44 14.58
N GLY A 442 3.34 0.19 15.04
CA GLY A 442 4.07 -1.06 14.80
C GLY A 442 3.34 -2.30 15.36
N GLU A 443 2.80 -2.20 16.57
CA GLU A 443 1.95 -3.25 17.15
C GLU A 443 0.71 -3.51 16.29
N SER A 444 0.02 -2.45 15.85
CA SER A 444 -1.13 -2.55 14.92
C SER A 444 -0.76 -3.17 13.58
N MET A 445 0.43 -2.91 13.04
CA MET A 445 0.93 -3.59 11.83
C MET A 445 1.13 -5.09 12.08
N GLY A 446 1.55 -5.47 13.30
CA GLY A 446 1.60 -6.86 13.74
C GLY A 446 0.21 -7.52 13.76
N PHE A 447 -0.78 -6.86 14.34
CA PHE A 447 -2.17 -7.37 14.36
C PHE A 447 -2.78 -7.48 12.97
N ALA A 448 -2.52 -6.52 12.07
CA ALA A 448 -3.04 -6.55 10.70
C ALA A 448 -2.57 -7.76 9.88
N LYS A 449 -1.47 -8.41 10.29
CA LYS A 449 -0.95 -9.64 9.66
C LYS A 449 -1.80 -10.87 9.98
N GLU A 450 -2.49 -10.87 11.12
CA GLU A 450 -3.20 -12.06 11.58
C GLU A 450 -4.37 -12.41 10.65
N ARG A 451 -4.64 -13.72 10.51
CA ARG A 451 -5.80 -14.20 9.77
C ARG A 451 -7.09 -13.67 10.42
N LYS A 452 -7.99 -13.13 9.61
CA LYS A 452 -9.25 -12.47 10.01
C LYS A 452 -9.05 -11.27 10.94
N ALA A 453 -7.92 -10.55 10.83
CA ALA A 453 -7.64 -9.37 11.66
C ALA A 453 -8.77 -8.33 11.67
N VAL A 454 -9.47 -8.12 10.55
CA VAL A 454 -10.57 -7.16 10.46
C VAL A 454 -11.74 -7.48 11.42
N CYS A 455 -12.13 -8.75 11.56
CA CYS A 455 -13.26 -9.17 12.40
C CYS A 455 -12.81 -9.61 13.81
N GLY A 456 -11.59 -10.16 13.93
CA GLY A 456 -11.12 -10.82 15.14
C GLY A 456 -10.08 -10.04 15.94
N GLY A 457 -9.40 -9.09 15.31
CA GLY A 457 -8.33 -8.30 15.90
C GLY A 457 -8.79 -6.97 16.49
N LYS A 458 -7.93 -6.37 17.31
CA LYS A 458 -8.04 -4.98 17.72
C LYS A 458 -6.74 -4.26 17.40
N MET A 459 -6.84 -3.01 16.98
CA MET A 459 -5.70 -2.15 16.63
C MET A 459 -5.72 -0.89 17.47
N TRP A 460 -4.55 -0.36 17.80
CA TRP A 460 -4.44 0.89 18.53
C TRP A 460 -4.97 2.05 17.70
N PHE A 461 -5.86 2.84 18.29
CA PHE A 461 -6.45 4.00 17.66
C PHE A 461 -6.72 5.12 18.67
N ARG A 462 -6.76 6.37 18.21
CA ARG A 462 -7.11 7.54 19.02
C ARG A 462 -8.62 7.59 19.23
N ARG A 463 -9.06 7.15 20.41
CA ARG A 463 -10.46 7.08 20.82
C ARG A 463 -11.01 8.45 21.23
N LEU A 464 -10.24 9.26 21.95
CA LEU A 464 -10.64 10.59 22.44
C LEU A 464 -9.67 11.68 21.96
N GLY A 465 -10.14 12.93 21.93
CA GLY A 465 -9.33 14.07 21.46
C GLY A 465 -9.04 14.05 19.96
N TRP A 466 -9.86 13.30 19.20
CA TRP A 466 -9.72 13.16 17.74
C TRP A 466 -10.23 14.38 16.95
N LEU A 467 -11.01 15.26 17.60
CA LEU A 467 -11.47 16.53 17.05
C LEU A 467 -10.98 17.67 17.95
N GLY A 468 -10.18 18.59 17.42
CA GLY A 468 -9.67 19.72 18.19
C GLY A 468 -10.75 20.78 18.48
N CYS A 469 -10.85 21.25 19.74
CA CYS A 469 -11.86 22.24 20.14
C CYS A 469 -11.62 23.66 19.58
N SER A 470 -10.42 23.98 19.09
CA SER A 470 -10.05 25.34 18.65
C SER A 470 -10.66 25.77 17.32
N ASN A 471 -11.19 24.84 16.51
CA ASN A 471 -11.73 25.10 15.17
C ASN A 471 -13.22 24.77 15.03
N LEU A 472 -13.94 24.55 16.14
CA LEU A 472 -15.35 24.17 16.14
C LEU A 472 -16.25 25.32 15.64
N VAL A 473 -16.85 25.15 14.46
CA VAL A 473 -18.04 25.91 14.02
C VAL A 473 -19.28 25.27 14.66
N GLU A 474 -20.36 26.02 14.93
CA GLU A 474 -21.60 25.55 15.61
C GLU A 474 -22.15 24.19 15.11
N GLY A 475 -21.93 23.81 13.86
CA GLY A 475 -22.32 22.51 13.29
C GLY A 475 -21.42 21.32 13.69
N GLN A 476 -20.12 21.53 13.94
CA GLN A 476 -19.17 20.47 14.36
C GLN A 476 -19.43 20.02 15.79
N ILE A 477 -20.07 20.89 16.58
CA ILE A 477 -20.56 20.59 17.92
C ILE A 477 -21.70 19.55 17.88
N SER A 478 -22.48 19.45 16.78
CA SER A 478 -23.59 18.50 16.66
C SER A 478 -23.14 17.04 16.58
N LEU A 479 -22.05 16.76 15.85
CA LEU A 479 -21.39 15.43 15.84
C LEU A 479 -21.03 14.95 17.25
N CYS A 480 -20.61 15.89 18.10
CA CYS A 480 -20.25 15.64 19.49
C CYS A 480 -21.45 15.67 20.44
N LYS A 481 -22.54 16.38 20.13
CA LYS A 481 -23.73 16.51 21.00
C LYS A 481 -24.70 15.34 20.87
N ASP A 482 -24.81 14.75 19.69
CA ASP A 482 -25.62 13.53 19.50
C ASP A 482 -24.93 12.27 20.07
N LYS A 483 -23.67 12.43 20.50
CA LYS A 483 -22.78 11.36 20.98
C LYS A 483 -21.72 11.82 22.02
N ALA A 484 -22.06 12.72 22.96
CA ALA A 484 -21.32 12.98 24.21
C ALA A 484 -22.10 13.91 25.17
N PRO A 485 -22.21 13.60 26.48
CA PRO A 485 -22.40 14.58 27.53
C PRO A 485 -21.03 15.15 27.95
N ASP A 486 -21.03 16.46 28.16
CA ASP A 486 -20.16 17.23 29.05
C ASP A 486 -18.65 16.91 29.04
N LEU A 487 -17.93 17.48 28.06
CA LEU A 487 -16.49 17.78 28.17
C LEU A 487 -16.21 19.09 28.94
N LEU A 488 -17.22 19.66 29.60
CA LEU A 488 -17.12 20.81 30.51
C LEU A 488 -17.61 20.42 31.90
N GLY A 489 -17.11 19.31 32.44
CA GLY A 489 -17.16 19.02 33.86
C GLY A 489 -15.79 19.32 34.46
N GLU A 490 -15.72 20.30 35.34
CA GLU A 490 -14.60 20.52 36.26
C GLU A 490 -14.04 19.18 36.75
N GLU A 491 -12.71 19.07 36.86
CA GLU A 491 -12.04 17.95 37.52
C GLU A 491 -12.60 17.76 38.94
N LYS A 492 -13.66 16.96 39.06
CA LYS A 492 -14.05 16.38 40.33
C LYS A 492 -13.28 15.09 40.44
N GLU A 493 -12.29 15.11 41.33
CA GLU A 493 -11.67 13.92 41.89
C GLU A 493 -12.77 12.95 42.34
N GLY A 494 -13.09 12.01 41.46
CA GLY A 494 -14.12 11.01 41.64
C GLY A 494 -13.62 9.73 40.98
N ASN A 495 -13.56 8.67 41.77
CA ASN A 495 -13.00 7.36 41.46
C ASN A 495 -13.80 6.62 40.36
N GLY A 496 -13.72 7.12 39.12
CA GLY A 496 -14.29 6.52 37.92
C GLY A 496 -13.21 6.34 36.87
N ASN A 497 -13.13 5.15 36.25
CA ASN A 497 -12.13 4.78 35.24
C ASN A 497 -11.86 5.92 34.26
N LYS A 498 -10.64 6.48 34.27
CA LYS A 498 -10.17 7.41 33.24
C LYS A 498 -10.38 6.74 31.88
N LYS A 499 -11.25 7.28 31.02
CA LYS A 499 -11.39 6.78 29.65
C LYS A 499 -10.05 7.02 28.94
N GLU A 500 -9.43 5.95 28.44
CA GLU A 500 -8.15 6.04 27.74
C GLU A 500 -8.30 6.80 26.42
N GLU A 501 -7.43 7.79 26.17
CA GLU A 501 -7.43 8.55 24.92
C GLU A 501 -7.06 7.70 23.70
N ILE A 502 -6.23 6.69 23.91
CA ILE A 502 -5.75 5.75 22.90
C ILE A 502 -6.14 4.36 23.38
N ALA A 503 -6.88 3.61 22.57
CA ALA A 503 -7.41 2.31 22.96
C ALA A 503 -7.22 1.29 21.84
N LEU A 504 -7.26 0.00 22.19
CA LEU A 504 -7.41 -1.09 21.24
C LEU A 504 -8.87 -1.16 20.79
N MET A 505 -9.11 -0.94 19.51
CA MET A 505 -10.46 -0.89 18.91
C MET A 505 -10.55 -1.89 17.74
N SER A 506 -11.71 -2.51 17.55
CA SER A 506 -11.98 -3.34 16.37
C SER A 506 -12.11 -2.47 15.11
N ALA A 507 -12.05 -3.08 13.93
CA ALA A 507 -12.33 -2.35 12.70
C ALA A 507 -13.75 -1.76 12.70
N ASP A 508 -14.73 -2.52 13.18
CA ASP A 508 -16.13 -2.06 13.32
C ASP A 508 -16.23 -0.81 14.23
N GLU A 509 -15.60 -0.83 15.40
CA GLU A 509 -15.56 0.33 16.32
C GLU A 509 -14.89 1.55 15.67
N ILE A 510 -13.85 1.34 14.84
CA ILE A 510 -13.13 2.43 14.17
C ILE A 510 -13.94 2.99 12.98
N PHE A 511 -14.58 2.17 12.15
CA PHE A 511 -15.30 2.67 10.97
C PHE A 511 -16.74 3.06 11.26
N ASN A 512 -17.47 2.23 12.01
CA ASN A 512 -18.89 2.38 12.28
C ASN A 512 -19.18 3.06 13.63
N GLY A 513 -18.16 3.14 14.48
CA GLY A 513 -18.21 3.81 15.77
C GLY A 513 -18.53 2.87 16.91
N GLU A 514 -18.30 3.34 18.13
CA GLU A 514 -18.64 2.58 19.34
C GLU A 514 -20.16 2.58 19.59
N SER A 515 -20.63 1.54 20.27
CA SER A 515 -22.01 1.50 20.77
C SER A 515 -22.24 2.46 21.94
N ASP A 516 -21.19 2.81 22.70
CA ASP A 516 -21.25 3.89 23.69
C ASP A 516 -21.58 5.19 22.95
N PRO A 517 -22.70 5.86 23.26
CA PRO A 517 -23.00 7.17 22.69
C PRO A 517 -21.83 8.12 22.85
N ASN A 518 -21.02 7.99 23.90
CA ASN A 518 -19.91 8.90 24.22
C ASN A 518 -18.55 8.38 23.73
N GLY A 519 -18.56 7.39 22.85
CA GLY A 519 -17.38 6.79 22.24
C GLY A 519 -17.01 7.46 20.92
N PHE A 520 -16.01 6.90 20.25
CA PHE A 520 -15.62 7.33 18.92
C PHE A 520 -16.78 7.16 17.92
N PRO A 521 -17.12 8.18 17.12
CA PRO A 521 -18.32 8.14 16.27
C PRO A 521 -18.19 7.27 15.02
N GLY A 522 -16.97 6.86 14.65
CA GLY A 522 -16.68 6.10 13.45
C GLY A 522 -16.24 6.97 12.27
N LEU A 523 -15.26 6.47 11.50
CA LEU A 523 -14.75 7.16 10.31
C LEU A 523 -15.81 7.35 9.22
N VAL A 524 -16.76 6.42 9.07
CA VAL A 524 -17.86 6.55 8.10
C VAL A 524 -18.77 7.73 8.47
N ALA A 525 -19.08 7.89 9.76
CA ALA A 525 -19.87 9.03 10.24
C ALA A 525 -19.15 10.37 10.01
N ILE A 526 -17.83 10.40 10.26
CA ILE A 526 -16.98 11.58 10.00
C ILE A 526 -16.99 11.96 8.52
N VAL A 527 -16.85 10.98 7.61
CA VAL A 527 -16.91 11.23 6.16
C VAL A 527 -18.28 11.75 5.74
N ARG A 528 -19.37 11.15 6.22
CA ARG A 528 -20.74 11.64 5.93
C ARG A 528 -20.94 13.07 6.43
N TYR A 529 -20.42 13.40 7.60
CA TYR A 529 -20.47 14.76 8.10
C TYR A 529 -19.67 15.74 7.23
N TYR A 530 -18.47 15.37 6.79
CA TYR A 530 -17.68 16.17 5.86
C TYR A 530 -18.45 16.45 4.56
N LEU A 531 -19.13 15.45 3.98
CA LEU A 531 -19.97 15.62 2.78
C LEU A 531 -21.11 16.63 3.00
N ASN A 532 -21.71 16.61 4.19
CA ASN A 532 -22.75 17.59 4.54
C ASN A 532 -22.16 19.01 4.65
N GLN A 533 -21.01 19.15 5.31
CA GLN A 533 -20.33 20.45 5.46
C GLN A 533 -19.81 21.02 4.14
N SER A 534 -19.39 20.17 3.21
CA SER A 534 -18.99 20.59 1.86
C SER A 534 -20.17 21.04 1.00
N LYS A 535 -21.41 21.02 1.54
CA LYS A 535 -22.66 21.39 0.88
C LYS A 535 -22.96 20.55 -0.36
N MET A 536 -22.44 19.32 -0.41
CA MET A 536 -22.81 18.33 -1.43
C MET A 536 -24.31 18.04 -1.33
N ALA A 537 -25.03 18.03 -2.46
CA ALA A 537 -26.47 17.85 -2.44
C ALA A 537 -26.86 16.45 -1.93
N ALA A 538 -28.01 16.32 -1.27
CA ALA A 538 -28.46 15.02 -0.74
C ALA A 538 -28.54 13.94 -1.84
N THR A 539 -28.98 14.31 -3.04
CA THR A 539 -29.05 13.42 -4.21
C THR A 539 -27.68 12.99 -4.76
N GLU A 540 -26.61 13.74 -4.46
CA GLU A 540 -25.23 13.38 -4.79
C GLU A 540 -24.65 12.46 -3.70
N GLN A 541 -24.92 12.76 -2.43
CA GLN A 541 -24.54 11.90 -1.30
C GLN A 541 -25.17 10.51 -1.43
N GLU A 542 -26.42 10.41 -1.89
CA GLU A 542 -27.09 9.14 -2.20
C GLU A 542 -26.34 8.31 -3.25
N LYS A 543 -25.64 8.94 -4.20
CA LYS A 543 -24.84 8.21 -5.20
C LYS A 543 -23.50 7.71 -4.64
N ILE A 544 -22.99 8.36 -3.59
CA ILE A 544 -21.76 7.95 -2.90
C ILE A 544 -22.04 6.92 -1.81
N ALA A 545 -23.26 6.90 -1.26
CA ALA A 545 -23.67 6.03 -0.16
C ALA A 545 -23.33 4.54 -0.36
N PRO A 546 -23.52 3.91 -1.55
CA PRO A 546 -23.18 2.50 -1.74
C PRO A 546 -21.69 2.18 -1.54
N TYR A 547 -20.80 3.14 -1.82
CA TYR A 547 -19.37 2.96 -1.56
C TYR A 547 -19.06 3.04 -0.06
N LEU A 548 -19.72 3.96 0.67
CA LEU A 548 -19.55 4.07 2.12
C LEU A 548 -20.17 2.88 2.87
N GLU A 549 -21.27 2.34 2.37
CA GLU A 549 -21.90 1.11 2.87
C GLU A 549 -20.95 -0.08 2.72
N LEU A 550 -20.30 -0.25 1.57
CA LEU A 550 -19.29 -1.31 1.40
C LEU A 550 -18.18 -1.24 2.45
N ILE A 551 -17.69 -0.03 2.79
CA ILE A 551 -16.68 0.17 3.83
C ILE A 551 -17.23 -0.19 5.22
N SER A 552 -18.45 0.25 5.52
CA SER A 552 -19.16 -0.07 6.76
C SER A 552 -19.34 -1.58 6.94
N ASP A 553 -19.87 -2.25 5.91
CA ASP A 553 -20.15 -3.69 5.92
C ASP A 553 -18.86 -4.50 5.99
N ARG A 554 -17.78 -4.00 5.39
CA ARG A 554 -16.45 -4.63 5.50
C ARG A 554 -15.90 -4.57 6.91
N ALA A 555 -16.13 -3.47 7.62
CA ALA A 555 -15.67 -3.28 8.99
C ALA A 555 -16.45 -4.13 9.99
N SER A 556 -17.78 -4.25 9.80
CA SER A 556 -18.65 -5.09 10.63
C SER A 556 -18.49 -6.60 10.35
N GLY A 557 -17.94 -6.95 9.18
CA GLY A 557 -17.80 -8.32 8.72
C GLY A 557 -19.01 -8.86 7.96
N GLU A 558 -20.03 -8.03 7.72
CA GLU A 558 -21.17 -8.37 6.85
C GLU A 558 -20.73 -8.57 5.39
N ASN A 559 -19.75 -7.79 4.94
CA ASN A 559 -19.07 -7.98 3.66
C ASN A 559 -17.68 -8.59 3.90
N PRO A 560 -17.39 -9.84 3.49
CA PRO A 560 -16.12 -10.48 3.77
C PRO A 560 -14.97 -9.84 3.00
N THR A 561 -13.76 -9.84 3.59
CA THR A 561 -12.54 -9.49 2.85
C THR A 561 -12.31 -10.44 1.66
N PRO A 562 -11.62 -10.03 0.57
CA PRO A 562 -11.18 -10.96 -0.46
C PRO A 562 -10.49 -12.20 0.10
N ALA A 563 -9.66 -12.04 1.14
CA ALA A 563 -9.02 -13.17 1.79
C ALA A 563 -10.04 -14.11 2.45
N THR A 564 -11.02 -13.57 3.17
CA THR A 564 -12.08 -14.38 3.79
C THR A 564 -12.93 -15.08 2.73
N TRP A 565 -13.34 -14.36 1.68
CA TRP A 565 -14.10 -14.90 0.56
C TRP A 565 -13.35 -16.03 -0.15
N MET A 566 -12.06 -15.86 -0.46
CA MET A 566 -11.24 -16.89 -1.09
C MET A 566 -11.12 -18.15 -0.22
N ARG A 567 -10.97 -18.00 1.11
CA ARG A 567 -10.97 -19.14 2.04
C ARG A 567 -12.30 -19.88 2.02
N GLU A 568 -13.41 -19.17 2.03
CA GLU A 568 -14.75 -19.75 1.99
C GLU A 568 -15.01 -20.44 0.65
N PHE A 569 -14.60 -19.82 -0.46
CA PHE A 569 -14.65 -20.43 -1.79
C PHE A 569 -13.93 -21.78 -1.78
N VAL A 570 -12.66 -21.82 -1.37
CA VAL A 570 -11.86 -23.06 -1.28
C VAL A 570 -12.55 -24.08 -0.39
N ARG A 571 -12.99 -23.70 0.81
CA ARG A 571 -13.62 -24.62 1.78
C ARG A 571 -14.94 -25.22 1.29
N SER A 572 -15.65 -24.51 0.42
CA SER A 572 -16.92 -24.96 -0.15
C SER A 572 -16.75 -25.77 -1.44
N HIS A 573 -15.55 -25.81 -2.01
CA HIS A 573 -15.29 -26.43 -3.30
C HIS A 573 -15.23 -27.95 -3.19
N GLU A 574 -15.89 -28.67 -4.12
CA GLU A 574 -16.00 -30.14 -4.09
C GLU A 574 -14.64 -30.87 -4.11
N ASP A 575 -13.66 -30.32 -4.83
CA ASP A 575 -12.31 -30.89 -4.92
C ASP A 575 -11.40 -30.57 -3.72
N TYR A 576 -11.80 -29.70 -2.79
CA TYR A 576 -10.98 -29.36 -1.64
C TYR A 576 -11.06 -30.46 -0.57
N GLN A 577 -9.90 -31.01 -0.20
CA GLN A 577 -9.81 -32.19 0.68
C GLN A 577 -9.63 -31.84 2.16
N GLN A 578 -9.87 -30.58 2.55
CA GLN A 578 -9.67 -30.11 3.93
C GLN A 578 -8.23 -30.30 4.43
N ASP A 579 -7.26 -30.30 3.51
CA ASP A 579 -5.83 -30.54 3.77
C ASP A 579 -4.99 -29.25 3.63
N SER A 580 -5.66 -28.10 3.49
CA SER A 580 -5.08 -26.78 3.18
C SER A 580 -4.49 -26.64 1.78
N TYR A 581 -4.55 -27.66 0.92
CA TYR A 581 -4.06 -27.58 -0.44
C TYR A 581 -5.14 -27.08 -1.40
N VAL A 582 -4.81 -26.05 -2.18
CA VAL A 582 -5.67 -25.44 -3.19
C VAL A 582 -5.23 -25.94 -4.57
N GLY A 583 -5.86 -27.01 -5.05
CA GLY A 583 -5.56 -27.66 -6.34
C GLY A 583 -5.78 -26.79 -7.59
N GLU A 584 -5.37 -27.31 -8.76
CA GLU A 584 -5.48 -26.58 -10.04
C GLU A 584 -6.93 -26.20 -10.37
N ARG A 585 -7.86 -27.17 -10.27
CA ARG A 585 -9.29 -26.97 -10.54
C ARG A 585 -9.94 -25.96 -9.61
N VAL A 586 -9.68 -26.07 -8.29
CA VAL A 586 -10.14 -25.09 -7.28
C VAL A 586 -9.69 -23.68 -7.64
N CYS A 587 -8.41 -23.52 -8.00
CA CYS A 587 -7.88 -22.22 -8.41
C CYS A 587 -8.51 -21.71 -9.72
N TYR A 588 -8.70 -22.59 -10.71
CA TYR A 588 -9.32 -22.24 -11.98
C TYR A 588 -10.76 -21.74 -11.81
N ASP A 589 -11.59 -22.48 -11.06
CA ASP A 589 -12.97 -22.10 -10.80
C ASP A 589 -13.07 -20.82 -9.97
N MET A 590 -12.15 -20.62 -9.01
CA MET A 590 -12.05 -19.37 -8.26
C MET A 590 -11.74 -18.18 -9.17
N MET A 591 -10.77 -18.32 -10.10
CA MET A 591 -10.44 -17.24 -11.04
C MET A 591 -11.60 -16.96 -12.01
N ARG A 592 -12.32 -17.99 -12.45
CA ARG A 592 -13.53 -17.82 -13.27
C ARG A 592 -14.62 -17.05 -12.53
N GLU A 593 -14.83 -17.34 -11.25
CA GLU A 593 -15.81 -16.63 -10.44
C GLU A 593 -15.43 -15.15 -10.28
N ILE A 594 -14.15 -14.85 -10.07
CA ILE A 594 -13.66 -13.46 -10.03
C ILE A 594 -13.87 -12.74 -11.36
N VAL A 595 -13.73 -13.41 -12.50
CA VAL A 595 -14.11 -12.83 -13.82
C VAL A 595 -15.60 -12.53 -13.85
N ARG A 596 -16.45 -13.46 -13.42
CA ARG A 596 -17.91 -13.32 -13.41
C ARG A 596 -18.38 -12.15 -12.56
N MET A 597 -17.87 -11.99 -11.34
CA MET A 597 -18.17 -10.85 -10.44
C MET A 597 -17.99 -9.50 -11.15
N ASN A 598 -16.94 -9.43 -11.97
CA ASN A 598 -16.52 -8.23 -12.65
C ASN A 598 -17.28 -7.93 -13.95
N GLU A 599 -17.85 -8.95 -14.59
CA GLU A 599 -18.74 -8.82 -15.73
C GLU A 599 -20.15 -8.39 -15.30
N ASN A 600 -20.63 -8.92 -14.17
CA ASN A 600 -21.95 -8.60 -13.59
C ASN A 600 -22.02 -7.22 -12.93
N GLY A 601 -20.86 -6.63 -12.61
CA GLY A 601 -20.79 -5.32 -11.93
C GLY A 601 -21.17 -5.37 -10.44
N GLU A 602 -20.94 -6.52 -9.80
CA GLU A 602 -21.25 -6.79 -8.39
C GLU A 602 -20.43 -5.93 -7.39
#